data_AF-A0A0X9IHF1-F1
#
_entry.id   AF-A0A0X9IHF1-F1
#
_cell.length_a   1.000
_cell.length_b   1.000
_cell.length_c   1.000
_cell.angle_alpha   90.00
_cell.angle_beta   90.00
_cell.angle_gamma   90.00
#
_symmetry.space_group_name_H-M   'P 1'
#
loop_
_entity.id
_entity.type
_entity.pdbx_description
1 polymer ?
#
loop_
_entity_poly.entity_id
_entity_poly.type
_entity_poly.pdbx_seq_one_letter_code
_entity_poly.pdbx_strand_id
1 'polypeptide(L)' 'MIKISRKEYASMYGPTVGDKVRLGDTELFAEIEKDFTIYGEEIKFGGGKTIRDGMAQSVSSNENE' A
#
# COMPACT_ATOMS: atom_id res chain seq x y z
N MET A 1 17.87 -8.09 -2.19
CA MET A 1 16.53 -7.51 -2.43
C MET A 1 15.59 -8.60 -2.90
N ILE A 2 14.43 -8.72 -2.25
CA ILE A 2 13.36 -9.60 -2.71
C ILE A 2 12.62 -8.86 -3.83
N LYS A 3 12.28 -9.59 -4.90
CA LYS A 3 11.48 -9.07 -6.01
C LYS A 3 10.12 -9.73 -5.96
N ILE A 4 9.08 -8.95 -6.24
CA ILE A 4 7.71 -9.41 -6.39
C ILE A 4 7.19 -8.98 -7.76
N SER A 5 6.34 -9.79 -8.38
CA SER A 5 5.71 -9.37 -9.63
C SER A 5 4.71 -8.23 -9.38
N ARG A 6 4.56 -7.35 -10.37
CA ARG A 6 3.62 -6.22 -10.30
C ARG A 6 2.16 -6.68 -10.05
N LYS A 7 1.78 -7.83 -10.61
CA LYS A 7 0.46 -8.45 -10.41
C LYS A 7 0.22 -8.90 -8.97
N GLU A 8 1.21 -9.56 -8.36
CA GLU A 8 1.13 -10.01 -6.96
C GLU A 8 1.18 -8.83 -5.98
N TYR A 9 1.96 -7.79 -6.30
CA TYR A 9 1.94 -6.55 -5.53
C TYR A 9 0.55 -5.91 -5.55
N ALA A 10 -0.01 -5.71 -6.75
CA ALA A 10 -1.32 -5.10 -6.92
C ALA A 10 -2.46 -5.88 -6.25
N SER A 11 -2.38 -7.21 -6.18
CA SER A 11 -3.37 -8.03 -5.47
C SER A 11 -3.28 -7.91 -3.95
N MET A 12 -2.12 -7.51 -3.40
CA MET A 12 -1.91 -7.40 -1.95
C MET A 12 -2.11 -5.99 -1.40
N TYR A 13 -1.70 -4.98 -2.16
CA TYR A 13 -1.61 -3.59 -1.71
C TYR A 13 -2.36 -2.60 -2.62
N GLY A 14 -2.83 -3.06 -3.78
CA GLY A 14 -3.45 -2.20 -4.80
C GLY A 14 -2.45 -1.67 -5.84
N PRO A 15 -2.96 -0.96 -6.86
CA PRO A 15 -2.15 -0.39 -7.92
C PRO A 15 -1.17 0.67 -7.40
N THR A 16 -0.02 0.81 -8.05
CA THR A 16 1.01 1.82 -7.77
C THR A 16 1.37 2.62 -9.03
N VAL A 17 2.36 3.51 -8.97
CA VAL A 17 2.69 4.50 -10.02
C VAL A 17 2.75 3.87 -11.42
N GLY A 18 1.98 4.47 -12.35
CA GLY A 18 1.85 4.05 -13.75
C GLY A 18 0.83 2.94 -14.00
N ASP A 19 0.26 2.32 -12.97
CA ASP A 19 -0.91 1.45 -13.13
C ASP A 19 -2.14 2.28 -13.50
N LYS A 20 -3.07 1.65 -14.26
CA LYS A 20 -4.34 2.26 -14.66
C LYS A 20 -5.52 1.47 -14.13
N VAL A 21 -6.48 2.18 -13.56
CA VAL A 21 -7.74 1.61 -13.07
C VAL A 21 -8.88 2.13 -13.93
N ARG A 22 -9.70 1.20 -14.44
CA ARG A 22 -10.92 1.51 -15.16
C ARG A 22 -11.98 2.01 -14.18
N LEU A 23 -12.64 3.12 -14.50
CA LEU A 23 -13.70 3.69 -13.66
C LEU A 23 -15.04 3.01 -13.96
N GLY A 24 -15.38 1.99 -13.17
CA GLY A 24 -16.59 1.20 -13.37
C GLY A 24 -16.57 0.47 -14.71
N ASP A 25 -17.70 0.51 -15.43
CA ASP A 25 -17.88 -0.05 -16.76
C ASP A 25 -17.65 0.98 -17.90
N THR A 26 -17.19 2.19 -17.56
CA THR A 26 -16.92 3.26 -18.54
C THR A 26 -15.62 3.04 -19.32
N GLU A 27 -15.35 3.82 -20.36
CA GLU A 27 -14.06 3.83 -21.07
C GLU A 27 -13.04 4.83 -20.46
N LEU A 28 -13.23 5.22 -19.20
CA LEU A 28 -12.33 6.13 -18.49
C LEU A 28 -11.31 5.32 -17.67
N PHE A 29 -10.03 5.72 -17.77
CA PHE A 29 -8.92 5.10 -17.06
C PHE A 29 -8.17 6.16 -16.24
N ALA A 30 -8.10 5.97 -14.92
CA ALA A 30 -7.28 6.78 -14.03
C ALA A 30 -5.89 6.17 -13.89
N GLU A 31 -4.84 6.97 -14.04
CA GLU A 31 -3.44 6.56 -13.84
C GLU A 31 -2.95 7.00 -12.46
N ILE A 32 -2.23 6.12 -11.76
CA ILE A 32 -1.59 6.47 -10.49
C ILE A 32 -0.37 7.35 -10.77
N GLU A 33 -0.45 8.63 -10.42
CA GLU A 33 0.62 9.60 -10.70
C GLU A 33 1.74 9.56 -9.67
N LYS A 34 1.41 9.30 -8.41
CA LYS A 34 2.35 9.29 -7.29
C LYS A 34 1.91 8.26 -6.25
N ASP A 35 2.90 7.61 -5.67
CA ASP A 35 2.77 6.73 -4.51
C ASP A 35 3.74 7.24 -3.45
N PHE A 36 3.22 7.45 -2.24
CA PHE A 36 4.00 7.95 -1.11
C PHE A 36 4.46 6.83 -0.16
N THR A 37 4.18 5.57 -0.51
CA THR A 37 4.67 4.41 0.25
C THR A 37 6.18 4.21 0.07
N ILE A 38 6.75 3.43 0.98
CA ILE A 38 8.08 2.85 0.83
C ILE A 38 7.88 1.36 0.55
N TYR A 39 8.36 0.87 -0.59
CA TYR A 39 8.11 -0.51 -1.01
C TYR A 39 8.75 -1.53 -0.05
N GLY A 40 7.91 -2.38 0.54
CA GLY A 40 8.27 -3.32 1.60
C GLY A 40 7.80 -2.92 3.01
N GLU A 41 7.41 -1.65 3.21
CA GLU A 41 6.90 -1.10 4.48
C GLU A 41 5.40 -0.78 4.42
N GLU A 42 4.66 -1.44 3.51
CA GLU A 42 3.24 -1.20 3.35
C GLU A 42 2.43 -1.59 4.59
N ILE A 43 1.42 -0.78 4.88
CA ILE A 43 0.54 -0.97 6.01
C ILE A 43 -0.58 -1.95 5.65
N LYS A 44 -0.69 -3.04 6.42
CA LYS A 44 -1.71 -4.09 6.25
C LYS A 44 -2.22 -4.55 7.61
N PHE A 45 -3.53 -4.47 7.79
CA PHE A 45 -4.23 -4.98 8.95
C PHE A 45 -4.56 -6.48 8.80
N GLY A 46 -4.64 -7.20 9.92
CA GLY A 46 -5.03 -8.61 9.99
C GLY A 46 -4.10 -9.45 10.86
N GLY A 47 -4.52 -10.68 11.16
CA GLY A 47 -3.74 -11.63 11.96
C GLY A 47 -2.36 -11.88 11.35
N GLY A 48 -1.30 -11.60 12.12
CA GLY A 48 0.09 -11.78 11.68
C GLY A 48 0.60 -10.75 10.66
N LYS A 49 -0.11 -9.63 10.45
CA LYS A 49 0.27 -8.57 9.49
C LYS A 49 1.03 -7.42 10.17
N THR A 50 1.15 -6.27 9.49
CA THR A 50 2.09 -5.20 9.90
C THR A 50 1.53 -4.29 10.99
N ILE A 51 0.22 -4.00 11.01
CA ILE A 51 -0.40 -3.22 12.09
C ILE A 51 -0.60 -4.09 13.32
N ARG A 52 0.41 -4.13 14.18
CA ARG A 52 0.40 -4.77 15.50
C ARG A 52 1.28 -4.00 16.47
N ASP A 53 1.02 -4.19 17.76
CA ASP A 53 1.76 -3.60 18.86
C ASP A 53 3.29 -3.71 18.66
N GLY A 54 3.99 -2.58 18.71
CA GLY A 54 5.44 -2.49 18.54
C GLY A 54 5.96 -2.65 17.11
N MET A 55 5.07 -2.77 16.12
CA MET A 55 5.41 -2.77 14.68
C MET A 55 4.94 -1.45 14.05
N ALA A 56 4.02 -1.50 13.08
CA ALA A 56 3.46 -0.29 12.47
C ALA A 56 2.44 0.45 13.36
N GLN A 57 2.06 -0.14 14.50
CA GLN A 57 1.31 0.55 15.55
C GLN A 57 2.30 1.04 16.61
N SER A 58 2.46 2.36 16.71
CA SER A 58 3.31 2.98 17.73
C SER A 58 2.83 2.62 19.14
N VAL A 59 3.77 2.28 20.00
CA VAL A 59 3.56 2.04 21.44
C VAL A 59 3.87 3.27 22.29
N SER A 60 4.45 4.29 21.68
CA SER A 60 4.74 5.58 22.29
C SER A 60 3.76 6.63 21.79
N SER A 61 3.27 7.45 22.72
CA SER A 61 2.59 8.70 22.39
C SER A 61 3.64 9.74 21.95
N ASN A 62 3.32 10.50 20.91
CA ASN A 62 4.04 11.73 20.62
C ASN A 62 3.32 12.87 21.36
N GLU A 63 3.99 13.51 22.31
CA GLU A 63 3.45 14.64 23.08
C GLU A 63 3.74 16.02 22.43
N ASN A 64 4.35 16.04 21.24
CA ASN A 64 4.77 17.27 20.54
C ASN A 64 4.06 17.50 19.19
N GLU A 65 2.83 17.00 19.04
CA GLU A 65 1.84 17.47 18.05
C GLU A 65 0.60 18.00 18.76
#